data_AF-A0A7J3KL79-F1
#
_entry.id   AF-A0A7J3KL79-F1
#
_cell.length_a   1.000
_cell.length_b   1.000
_cell.length_c   1.000
_cell.angle_alpha   90.00
_cell.angle_beta   90.00
_cell.angle_gamma   90.00
#
_symmetry.space_group_name_H-M   'P 1'
#
loop_
_entity.id
_entity.type
_entity.pdbx_description
1 polymer ?
#
loop_
_entity_poly.entity_id
_entity_poly.type
_entity_poly.pdbx_seq_one_letter_code
_entity_poly.pdbx_strand_id
1 'polypeptide(L)'
;MNGEADTRTFERFLTLFLLGFTIILVGMMLLVAATLLLGNGKASVGGVIFIWFFPIVFGVGPEAHWLVLFAVVLAVLGLVMLFIMWKAAKRREF
;
A
#
# COMPACT_ATOMS: atom_id res chain seq x y z
N MET A 1 28.80 2.64 -22.34
CA MET A 1 27.53 3.40 -22.41
C MET A 1 26.39 2.43 -22.14
N ASN A 2 25.95 2.26 -20.88
CA ASN A 2 24.81 1.38 -20.56
C ASN A 2 23.96 1.82 -19.35
N GLY A 3 24.26 2.95 -18.70
CA GLY A 3 23.54 3.41 -17.51
C GLY A 3 22.22 4.14 -17.78
N GLU A 4 22.05 4.70 -18.99
CA GLU A 4 20.87 5.53 -19.31
C GLU A 4 19.60 4.71 -19.64
N ALA A 5 19.76 3.47 -20.11
CA ALA A 5 18.64 2.59 -20.45
C ALA A 5 18.02 1.93 -19.21
N ASP A 6 18.86 1.55 -18.24
CA ASP A 6 18.43 0.93 -16.98
C ASP A 6 17.61 1.91 -16.13
N THR A 7 18.08 3.16 -16.03
CA THR A 7 17.40 4.22 -15.28
C THR A 7 16.01 4.55 -15.85
N ARG A 8 15.89 4.69 -17.18
CA ARG A 8 14.59 4.99 -17.83
C ARG A 8 13.57 3.86 -17.70
N THR A 9 14.03 2.61 -17.71
CA THR A 9 13.15 1.46 -17.55
C THR A 9 12.63 1.37 -16.12
N PHE A 10 13.50 1.63 -15.14
CA PHE A 10 13.13 1.70 -13.73
C PHE A 10 12.16 2.85 -13.43
N GLU A 11 12.36 4.03 -14.01
CA GLU A 11 11.44 5.16 -13.85
C GLU A 11 10.05 4.90 -14.47
N ARG A 12 10.00 4.27 -15.64
CA ARG A 12 8.72 3.84 -16.24
C ARG A 12 8.01 2.81 -15.37
N PHE A 13 8.74 1.85 -14.82
CA PHE A 13 8.19 0.86 -13.91
C PHE A 13 7.63 1.52 -12.63
N LEU A 14 8.39 2.42 -12.01
CA LEU A 14 7.93 3.20 -10.85
C LEU A 14 6.69 4.04 -11.17
N THR A 15 6.64 4.67 -12.35
CA THR A 15 5.50 5.49 -12.77
C THR A 15 4.23 4.65 -12.93
N LEU A 16 4.32 3.50 -13.61
CA LEU A 16 3.20 2.57 -13.76
C LEU A 16 2.76 2.00 -12.40
N PHE A 17 3.72 1.72 -11.53
CA PHE A 17 3.43 1.28 -10.17
C PHE A 17 2.70 2.35 -9.35
N LEU A 18 3.19 3.59 -9.34
CA LEU A 18 2.53 4.71 -8.64
C LEU A 18 1.13 4.97 -9.19
N LEU A 19 0.96 4.89 -10.51
CA LEU A 19 -0.33 5.07 -11.16
C LEU A 19 -1.33 3.99 -10.70
N GLY A 20 -0.94 2.72 -10.75
CA GLY A 20 -1.76 1.61 -10.27
C GLY A 20 -2.08 1.71 -8.78
N PHE A 21 -1.09 2.05 -7.96
CA PHE A 21 -1.27 2.24 -6.53
C PHE A 21 -2.27 3.38 -6.21
N THR A 22 -2.17 4.50 -6.94
CA THR A 22 -3.09 5.63 -6.79
C THR A 22 -4.51 5.26 -7.17
N ILE A 23 -4.70 4.53 -8.28
CA ILE A 23 -6.03 4.07 -8.71
C ILE A 23 -6.67 3.15 -7.67
N ILE A 24 -5.90 2.20 -7.11
CA ILE A 24 -6.39 1.30 -6.07
C ILE A 24 -6.78 2.10 -4.81
N LEU A 25 -5.96 3.06 -4.39
CA LEU A 25 -6.25 3.92 -3.23
C LEU A 25 -7.55 4.72 -3.41
N VAL A 26 -7.74 5.33 -4.59
CA VAL A 26 -8.96 6.09 -4.89
C VAL A 26 -10.18 5.18 -4.87
N GLY A 27 -10.10 4.01 -5.52
CA GLY A 27 -11.20 3.03 -5.50
C GLY A 27 -11.55 2.56 -4.09
N MET A 28 -10.53 2.34 -3.25
CA MET A 28 -10.70 1.94 -1.86
C MET A 28 -11.30 3.06 -1.00
N MET A 29 -10.90 4.32 -1.20
CA MET A 29 -11.54 5.48 -0.57
C MET A 29 -13.02 5.59 -0.94
N LEU A 30 -13.37 5.39 -2.21
CA LEU A 30 -14.76 5.42 -2.66
C LEU A 30 -15.59 4.29 -2.03
N LEU A 31 -15.04 3.08 -1.93
CA LEU A 31 -15.70 1.96 -1.25
C LEU A 31 -15.93 2.24 0.25
N VAL A 32 -14.93 2.78 0.94
CA VAL A 32 -15.07 3.18 2.35
C VAL A 32 -16.12 4.29 2.48
N ALA A 33 -16.08 5.32 1.63
CA ALA A 33 -17.09 6.39 1.65
C ALA A 33 -18.50 5.85 1.39
N ALA A 34 -18.67 4.97 0.40
CA ALA A 34 -19.96 4.35 0.09
C ALA A 34 -20.48 3.51 1.27
N THR A 35 -19.63 2.70 1.90
CA THR A 35 -20.04 1.90 3.07
C THR A 35 -20.40 2.76 4.28
N LEU A 36 -19.70 3.87 4.51
CA LEU A 36 -20.00 4.79 5.62
C LEU A 36 -21.27 5.61 5.38
N LEU A 37 -21.53 6.00 4.13
CA LEU A 37 -22.64 6.92 3.79
C LEU A 37 -23.94 6.19 3.39
N LEU A 38 -23.84 4.99 2.80
CA LEU A 38 -24.98 4.23 2.25
C LEU A 38 -25.21 2.89 2.98
N GLY A 39 -24.29 2.47 3.84
CA GLY A 39 -24.37 1.19 4.54
C GLY A 39 -25.27 1.24 5.78
N ASN A 40 -26.44 0.57 5.72
CA ASN A 40 -27.34 0.40 6.88
C ASN A 40 -26.99 -0.81 7.77
N GLY A 41 -25.79 -1.39 7.65
CA GLY A 41 -25.42 -2.65 8.29
C GLY A 41 -24.05 -2.60 8.94
N LYS A 42 -23.95 -3.21 10.15
CA LYS A 42 -22.76 -3.41 11.01
C LYS A 42 -21.43 -3.11 10.31
N ALA A 43 -21.00 -1.85 10.36
CA ALA A 43 -19.77 -1.41 9.74
C ALA A 43 -18.58 -2.18 10.33
N SER A 44 -17.74 -2.72 9.45
CA SER A 44 -16.46 -3.33 9.83
C SER A 44 -15.36 -2.32 9.54
N VAL A 45 -14.63 -1.91 10.56
CA VAL A 45 -13.55 -0.93 10.49
C VAL A 45 -12.24 -1.65 10.74
N GLY A 46 -11.24 -1.45 9.87
CA GLY A 46 -9.89 -1.94 10.09
C GLY A 46 -8.85 -0.90 9.73
N GLY A 47 -7.66 -1.05 10.28
CA GLY A 47 -6.55 -0.13 10.08
C GLY A 47 -5.19 -0.81 10.25
N VAL A 48 -4.15 -0.12 9.79
CA VAL A 48 -2.75 -0.51 9.96
C VAL A 48 -2.00 0.64 10.62
N ILE A 49 -1.30 0.34 11.71
CA ILE A 49 -0.36 1.25 12.34
C ILE A 49 1.05 0.71 12.06
N PHE A 50 1.90 1.56 11.47
CA PHE A 50 3.31 1.23 11.28
C PHE A 50 4.09 1.74 12.49
N ILE A 51 4.52 0.82 13.38
CA ILE A 51 5.45 1.16 14.45
C ILE A 51 6.84 0.74 13.98
N TRP A 52 7.68 1.73 13.66
CA TRP A 52 9.07 1.56 13.23
C TRP A 52 9.23 0.79 11.90
N PHE A 53 9.17 -0.54 11.96
CA PHE A 53 9.26 -1.44 10.81
C PHE A 53 8.16 -2.53 10.86
N PHE A 54 7.44 -2.64 11.97
CA PHE A 54 6.47 -3.70 12.18
C PHE A 54 5.04 -3.17 11.92
N PRO A 55 4.36 -3.65 10.86
CA PRO A 55 2.98 -3.28 10.62
C PRO A 55 2.07 -4.00 11.61
N ILE A 56 1.29 -3.23 12.38
CA ILE A 56 0.27 -3.75 13.29
C ILE A 56 -1.08 -3.54 12.63
N VAL A 57 -1.76 -4.65 12.31
CA VAL A 57 -3.05 -4.64 11.64
C VAL A 57 -4.15 -4.94 12.65
N PHE A 58 -5.23 -4.16 12.63
CA PHE A 58 -6.41 -4.36 13.48
C PHE A 58 -7.69 -4.24 12.67
N GLY A 59 -8.72 -4.99 13.07
CA GLY A 59 -10.03 -4.98 12.43
C GLY A 59 -11.11 -5.27 13.45
N VAL A 60 -12.21 -4.52 13.38
CA VAL A 60 -13.37 -4.60 14.27
C VAL A 60 -14.61 -4.68 13.41
N GLY A 61 -15.33 -5.80 13.49
CA GLY A 61 -16.59 -6.01 12.78
C GLY A 61 -16.75 -7.45 12.27
N PRO A 62 -17.92 -7.80 11.70
CA PRO A 62 -18.23 -9.16 11.27
C PRO A 62 -17.23 -9.68 10.22
N GLU A 63 -16.83 -8.79 9.31
CA GLU A 63 -15.91 -9.08 8.20
C GLU A 63 -14.45 -8.67 8.49
N ALA A 64 -14.11 -8.41 9.76
CA ALA A 64 -12.78 -7.95 10.16
C ALA A 64 -11.67 -8.91 9.73
N HIS A 65 -11.92 -10.22 9.71
CA HIS A 65 -10.95 -11.23 9.30
C HIS A 65 -10.46 -11.01 7.86
N TRP A 66 -11.38 -10.70 6.93
CA TRP A 66 -11.03 -10.40 5.54
C TRP A 66 -10.29 -9.08 5.40
N LEU A 67 -10.75 -8.03 6.10
CA LEU A 67 -10.08 -6.72 6.09
C LEU A 67 -8.65 -6.79 6.63
N VAL A 68 -8.44 -7.52 7.72
CA VAL A 68 -7.12 -7.73 8.31
C VAL A 68 -6.21 -8.51 7.37
N LEU A 69 -6.72 -9.55 6.69
CA LEU A 69 -5.93 -10.32 5.72
C LEU A 69 -5.43 -9.43 4.57
N PHE A 70 -6.32 -8.62 3.97
CA PHE A 70 -5.95 -7.68 2.91
C PHE A 70 -4.95 -6.62 3.41
N ALA A 71 -5.18 -6.07 4.60
CA ALA A 71 -4.31 -5.08 5.20
C ALA A 71 -2.90 -5.63 5.52
N VAL A 72 -2.79 -6.89 5.95
CA VAL A 72 -1.49 -7.57 6.14
C VAL A 72 -0.77 -7.72 4.80
N VAL A 73 -1.45 -8.18 3.75
CA VAL A 73 -0.85 -8.33 2.41
C VAL A 73 -0.34 -6.99 1.88
N LEU A 74 -1.16 -5.93 1.99
CA LEU A 74 -0.78 -4.59 1.57
C LEU A 74 0.38 -4.02 2.41
N ALA A 75 0.40 -4.27 3.71
CA ALA A 75 1.47 -3.83 4.58
C ALA A 75 2.80 -4.52 4.25
N VAL A 76 2.78 -5.82 3.96
CA VAL A 76 3.98 -6.56 3.51
C VAL A 76 4.47 -6.04 2.17
N LEU A 77 3.57 -5.83 1.20
CA LEU A 77 3.93 -5.25 -0.10
C LEU A 77 4.55 -3.85 0.06
N GLY A 78 3.94 -3.00 0.88
CA GLY A 78 4.45 -1.67 1.20
C GLY A 78 5.83 -1.74 1.88
N LEU A 79 6.02 -2.65 2.83
CA LEU A 79 7.29 -2.84 3.53
C LEU A 79 8.40 -3.31 2.58
N VAL A 80 8.09 -4.25 1.68
CA VAL A 80 9.03 -4.75 0.66
C VAL A 80 9.44 -3.62 -0.28
N MET A 81 8.49 -2.80 -0.74
CA MET A 81 8.80 -1.64 -1.58
C MET A 81 9.61 -0.58 -0.86
N LEU A 82 9.24 -0.27 0.38
CA LEU A 82 9.97 0.69 1.20
C LEU A 82 11.41 0.20 1.45
N PHE A 83 11.59 -1.10 1.70
CA PHE A 83 12.92 -1.71 1.83
C PHE A 83 13.75 -1.63 0.53
N ILE A 84 13.13 -1.91 -0.62
CA ILE A 84 13.79 -1.79 -1.93
C ILE A 84 14.19 -0.33 -2.20
N MET A 85 13.29 0.62 -1.96
CA MET A 85 13.55 2.06 -2.13
C MET A 85 14.63 2.55 -1.16
N TRP A 86 14.60 2.11 0.10
CA TRP A 86 15.59 2.49 1.10
C TRP A 86 16.99 1.97 0.74
N LYS A 87 17.07 0.73 0.24
CA LYS A 87 18.31 0.15 -0.28
C LYS A 87 18.80 0.85 -1.54
N ALA A 88 17.91 1.34 -2.40
CA ALA A 88 18.27 2.12 -3.57
C ALA A 88 18.74 3.55 -3.21
N ALA A 89 18.11 4.19 -2.23
CA ALA A 89 18.50 5.52 -1.74
C ALA A 89 19.90 5.50 -1.10
N LYS A 90 20.23 4.45 -0.33
CA LYS A 90 21.55 4.30 0.31
C LYS A 90 22.71 4.10 -0.67
N ARG A 91 22.44 3.77 -1.95
CA ARG A 91 23.48 3.69 -3.00
C ARG A 91 23.72 5.00 -3.74
N ARG A 92 22.94 6.05 -3.47
CA ARG A 92 23.13 7.37 -4.09
C ARG A 92 24.01 8.32 -3.26
N GLU A 93 24.48 7.87 -2.10
CA GLU A 93 25.35 8.63 -1.19
C GLU A 93 26.81 8.14 -1.18
N PHE A 94 27.21 7.30 -2.15
CA PHE A 94 28.61 6.89 -2.37
C PHE A 94 28.98 7.01 -3.85
#